data_AF-A0A933KWD0-F1
#
_entry.id   AF-A0A933KWD0-F1
#
_cell.length_a   1.000
_cell.length_b   1.000
_cell.length_c   1.000
_cell.angle_alpha   90.00
_cell.angle_beta   90.00
_cell.angle_gamma   90.00
#
_symmetry.space_group_name_H-M   'P 1'
#
loop_
_entity.id
_entity.type
_entity.pdbx_description
1 polymer ?
#
loop_
_entity_poly.entity_id
_entity_poly.type
_entity_poly.pdbx_seq_one_letter_code
_entity_poly.pdbx_strand_id
1 'polypeptide(L)'
;MRMLIAAQCALLLAQPAWAQEWTEYENRVDRFTVPAPGAPKVDPITWDSEYGARFPGRVYTWAQGRTRYSVTVIDYSDAERIHSELNHVAYRGGPGYWTIDIMASMDYAATRYRQKPGVTVTYDAWNYIERVTGHQLQITNPDGTRSYVGIYLHENRLYILDATAPMSEPPPIIFQQSFGFLDAEGKPVQYRSFYFNRLPAPAPGGRTGP
;
A
#
# COMPACT_ATOMS: atom_id res chain seq x y z
N MET A 1 -40.30 19.80 62.77
CA MET A 1 -38.98 19.21 62.51
C MET A 1 -38.79 19.18 60.99
N ARG A 2 -37.92 20.06 60.48
CA ARG A 2 -37.58 20.16 59.04
C ARG A 2 -36.55 19.08 58.70
N MET A 3 -36.48 18.73 57.40
CA MET A 3 -35.37 18.12 56.62
C MET A 3 -35.77 16.79 55.97
N LEU A 4 -35.42 16.45 54.73
CA LEU A 4 -34.98 17.14 53.49
C LEU A 4 -35.04 16.00 52.45
N ILE A 5 -35.75 16.17 51.33
CA ILE A 5 -35.77 15.16 50.25
C ILE A 5 -34.44 15.25 49.51
N ALA A 6 -33.60 14.22 49.63
CA ALA A 6 -32.34 14.12 48.91
C ALA A 6 -32.60 13.65 47.46
N ALA A 7 -32.58 14.60 46.51
CA ALA A 7 -32.54 14.29 45.09
C ALA A 7 -31.09 13.96 44.68
N GLN A 8 -30.80 12.68 44.45
CA GLN A 8 -29.52 12.26 43.87
C GLN A 8 -29.57 12.44 42.35
N CYS A 9 -28.93 13.50 41.86
CA CYS A 9 -28.60 13.66 40.45
C CYS A 9 -27.50 12.66 40.07
N ALA A 10 -27.84 11.62 39.31
CA ALA A 10 -26.87 10.77 38.65
C ALA A 10 -26.22 11.55 37.49
N LEU A 11 -25.03 12.10 37.71
CA LEU A 11 -24.19 12.67 36.66
C LEU A 11 -23.68 11.53 35.76
N LEU A 12 -24.28 11.40 34.58
CA LEU A 12 -23.73 10.61 33.49
C LEU A 12 -22.37 11.21 33.11
N LEU A 13 -21.28 10.55 33.52
CA LEU A 13 -19.95 10.83 33.01
C LEU A 13 -19.94 10.45 31.53
N ALA A 14 -20.20 11.42 30.65
CA ALA A 14 -19.96 11.29 29.23
C ALA A 14 -18.46 11.02 29.05
N GLN A 15 -18.09 9.77 28.79
CA GLN A 15 -16.72 9.46 28.39
C GLN A 15 -16.46 10.22 27.09
N PRO A 16 -15.33 10.97 26.98
CA PRO A 16 -14.99 11.61 25.73
C PRO A 16 -14.87 10.53 24.67
N ALA A 17 -15.77 10.56 23.67
CA ALA A 17 -15.55 9.85 22.44
C ALA A 17 -14.28 10.46 21.83
N TRP A 18 -13.17 9.74 21.90
CA TRP A 18 -11.98 10.11 21.14
C TRP A 18 -12.37 10.00 19.66
N ALA A 19 -12.73 11.14 19.06
CA ALA A 19 -12.68 11.26 17.62
C ALA A 19 -11.24 10.94 17.23
N GLN A 20 -11.02 9.85 16.48
CA GLN A 20 -9.70 9.54 15.96
C GLN A 20 -9.27 10.70 15.06
N GLU A 21 -8.37 11.52 15.58
CA GLU A 21 -7.76 12.61 14.84
C GLU A 21 -6.92 12.00 13.71
N TRP A 22 -7.03 12.60 12.53
CA TRP A 22 -6.19 12.23 11.40
C TRP A 22 -4.85 12.93 11.54
N THR A 23 -3.80 12.15 11.69
CA THR A 23 -2.42 12.64 11.77
C THR A 23 -1.56 11.95 10.72
N GLU A 24 -0.45 12.58 10.35
CA GLU A 24 0.54 11.94 9.49
C GLU A 24 1.17 10.76 10.25
N TYR A 25 1.03 9.56 9.71
CA TYR A 25 1.75 8.38 10.18
C TYR A 25 3.04 8.24 9.37
N GLU A 26 4.17 8.18 10.06
CA GLU A 26 5.50 8.01 9.45
C GLU A 26 6.04 6.61 9.76
N ASN A 27 6.50 5.90 8.73
CA ASN A 27 7.17 4.62 8.86
C ASN A 27 8.54 4.65 8.18
N ARG A 28 9.60 4.76 8.99
CA ARG A 28 10.99 4.76 8.49
C ARG A 28 11.51 3.39 8.07
N VAL A 29 10.89 2.31 8.54
CA VAL A 29 11.35 0.95 8.22
C VAL A 29 10.92 0.56 6.81
N ASP A 30 9.65 0.82 6.47
CA ASP A 30 9.08 0.60 5.14
C ASP A 30 9.05 1.87 4.28
N ARG A 31 9.62 2.97 4.75
CA ARG A 31 9.89 4.20 3.99
C ARG A 31 8.66 4.88 3.37
N PHE A 32 7.63 5.09 4.18
CA PHE A 32 6.45 5.83 3.72
C PHE A 32 5.85 6.74 4.79
N THR A 33 5.02 7.67 4.34
CA THR A 33 4.10 8.42 5.18
C THR A 33 2.67 8.35 4.61
N VAL A 34 1.67 8.47 5.48
CA VAL A 34 0.26 8.52 5.05
C VAL A 34 -0.58 9.19 6.14
N PRO A 35 -1.59 10.01 5.81
CA PRO A 35 -2.55 10.46 6.81
C PRO A 35 -3.38 9.26 7.28
N ALA A 36 -3.52 9.09 8.59
CA ALA A 36 -4.23 7.95 9.15
C ALA A 36 -4.94 8.27 10.47
N PRO A 37 -6.00 7.52 10.83
CA PRO A 37 -6.72 7.70 12.09
C PRO A 37 -5.98 7.00 13.25
N GLY A 38 -4.79 7.51 13.58
CA GLY A 38 -3.93 6.99 14.65
C GLY A 38 -2.97 5.87 14.21
N ALA A 39 -2.57 5.03 15.17
CA ALA A 39 -1.59 3.96 14.94
C ALA A 39 -2.22 2.74 14.23
N PRO A 40 -1.53 2.11 13.27
CA PRO A 40 -2.02 0.92 12.60
C PRO A 40 -1.89 -0.33 13.47
N LYS A 41 -2.72 -1.34 13.16
CA LYS A 41 -2.35 -2.74 13.39
C LYS A 41 -1.32 -3.14 12.33
N VAL A 42 -0.22 -3.77 12.76
CA VAL A 42 0.87 -4.20 11.86
C VAL A 42 0.99 -5.71 11.88
N ASP A 43 0.84 -6.34 10.73
CA ASP A 43 0.98 -7.79 10.58
C ASP A 43 2.07 -8.11 9.53
N PRO A 44 3.06 -8.97 9.85
CA PRO A 44 4.00 -9.47 8.85
C PRO A 44 3.28 -10.43 7.90
N ILE A 45 3.67 -10.40 6.63
CA ILE A 45 3.12 -11.28 5.59
C ILE A 45 4.23 -11.88 4.73
N THR A 46 3.87 -12.94 4.02
CA THR A 46 4.63 -13.46 2.89
C THR A 46 3.81 -13.24 1.62
N TRP A 47 4.42 -12.62 0.62
CA TRP A 47 3.80 -12.34 -0.66
C TRP A 47 4.30 -13.31 -1.72
N ASP A 48 3.41 -14.14 -2.25
CA ASP A 48 3.67 -14.92 -3.45
C ASP A 48 3.64 -13.97 -4.66
N SER A 49 4.76 -13.88 -5.37
CA SER A 49 4.90 -13.05 -6.57
C SER A 49 4.33 -13.74 -7.80
N GLU A 50 4.20 -12.99 -8.90
CA GLU A 50 3.69 -13.54 -10.17
C GLU A 50 4.55 -14.71 -10.65
N TYR A 51 5.87 -14.61 -10.47
CA TYR A 51 6.82 -15.58 -10.97
C TYR A 51 7.18 -16.65 -9.91
N GLY A 52 6.40 -16.75 -8.82
CA GLY A 52 6.51 -17.86 -7.87
C GLY A 52 7.64 -17.73 -6.85
N ALA A 53 8.25 -16.55 -6.73
CA ALA A 53 9.07 -16.21 -5.58
C ALA A 53 8.19 -15.82 -4.38
N ARG A 54 8.78 -15.85 -3.18
CA ARG A 54 8.10 -15.47 -1.94
C ARG A 54 8.87 -14.34 -1.27
N PHE A 55 8.23 -13.19 -1.16
CA PHE A 55 8.84 -11.98 -0.60
C PHE A 55 8.30 -11.67 0.80
N PRO A 56 9.14 -11.15 1.70
CA PRO A 56 8.67 -10.62 2.97
C PRO A 56 7.90 -9.32 2.75
N GLY A 57 6.90 -9.08 3.60
CA GLY A 57 6.16 -7.83 3.60
C GLY A 57 5.45 -7.57 4.92
N ARG A 58 4.76 -6.43 4.99
CA ARG A 58 3.92 -6.02 6.11
C ARG A 58 2.62 -5.40 5.63
N VAL A 59 1.55 -5.58 6.40
CA VAL A 59 0.28 -4.89 6.23
C VAL A 59 0.04 -3.99 7.43
N TYR A 60 -0.18 -2.71 7.16
CA TYR A 60 -0.58 -1.69 8.10
C TYR A 60 -2.07 -1.44 7.93
N THR A 61 -2.87 -1.66 8.96
CA THR A 61 -4.33 -1.56 8.88
C THR A 61 -4.88 -0.53 9.85
N TRP A 62 -5.80 0.30 9.38
CA TRP A 62 -6.59 1.23 10.18
C TRP A 62 -8.08 1.03 9.91
N ALA A 63 -8.91 1.48 10.85
CA ALA A 63 -10.36 1.52 10.68
C ALA A 63 -10.92 2.79 11.33
N GLN A 64 -11.88 3.42 10.65
CA GLN A 64 -12.66 4.52 11.18
C GLN A 64 -14.13 4.29 10.82
N GLY A 65 -14.96 4.03 11.83
CA GLY A 65 -16.34 3.59 11.60
C GLY A 65 -16.39 2.30 10.77
N ARG A 66 -17.05 2.34 9.61
CA ARG A 66 -17.14 1.20 8.68
C ARG A 66 -16.13 1.26 7.54
N THR A 67 -15.36 2.34 7.45
CA THR A 67 -14.29 2.47 6.45
C THR A 67 -13.01 1.82 6.97
N ARG A 68 -12.37 1.02 6.13
CA ARG A 68 -11.08 0.37 6.41
C ARG A 68 -10.01 0.89 5.47
N TYR A 69 -8.80 1.01 6.00
CA TYR A 69 -7.64 1.49 5.27
C TYR A 69 -6.49 0.51 5.46
N SER A 70 -5.70 0.31 4.42
CA SER A 70 -4.46 -0.44 4.54
C SER A 70 -3.37 0.08 3.64
N VAL A 71 -2.13 -0.06 4.11
CA VAL A 71 -0.92 -0.02 3.28
C VAL A 71 -0.28 -1.39 3.40
N THR A 72 -0.12 -2.08 2.27
CA THR A 72 0.69 -3.29 2.17
C THR A 72 2.01 -2.95 1.53
N VAL A 73 3.13 -3.33 2.16
CA VAL A 73 4.48 -3.12 1.64
C VAL A 73 5.16 -4.46 1.44
N ILE A 74 5.63 -4.73 0.23
CA ILE A 74 6.40 -5.93 -0.11
C ILE A 74 7.82 -5.52 -0.46
N ASP A 75 8.82 -6.11 0.19
CA ASP A 75 10.22 -5.78 -0.01
C ASP A 75 10.87 -6.74 -1.03
N TYR A 76 11.13 -6.23 -2.23
CA TYR A 76 11.86 -6.95 -3.27
C TYR A 76 13.37 -6.62 -3.30
N SER A 77 13.91 -5.93 -2.29
CA SER A 77 15.34 -5.51 -2.27
C SER A 77 16.31 -6.69 -2.38
N ASP A 78 15.89 -7.88 -1.98
CA ASP A 78 16.69 -9.12 -1.98
C ASP A 78 16.24 -10.11 -3.07
N ALA A 79 15.56 -9.63 -4.11
CA ALA A 79 14.96 -10.47 -5.16
C ALA A 79 15.98 -11.34 -5.88
N GLU A 80 17.19 -10.83 -6.14
CA GLU A 80 18.24 -11.62 -6.80
C GLU A 80 18.61 -12.86 -5.98
N ARG A 81 18.83 -12.70 -4.67
CA ARG A 81 19.14 -13.82 -3.79
C ARG A 81 17.94 -14.78 -3.68
N ILE A 82 16.74 -14.26 -3.42
CA ILE A 82 15.51 -15.07 -3.29
C ILE A 82 15.28 -15.92 -4.55
N HIS A 83 15.46 -15.32 -5.74
CA HIS A 83 15.35 -16.05 -7.00
C HIS A 83 16.47 -17.06 -7.22
N SER A 84 17.71 -16.77 -6.79
CA SER A 84 18.83 -17.71 -6.91
C SER A 84 18.60 -19.03 -6.15
N GLU A 85 17.73 -19.01 -5.14
CA GLU A 85 17.35 -20.16 -4.33
C GLU A 85 16.17 -20.95 -4.96
N LEU A 86 15.51 -20.42 -5.98
CA LEU A 86 14.44 -21.10 -6.69
C LEU A 86 15.01 -22.15 -7.65
N ASN A 87 14.70 -23.43 -7.42
CA ASN A 87 15.05 -24.51 -8.34
C ASN A 87 14.02 -24.61 -9.48
N HIS A 88 13.94 -23.61 -10.35
CA HIS A 88 13.02 -23.60 -11.48
C HIS A 88 13.73 -23.25 -12.79
N VAL A 89 13.36 -23.93 -13.88
CA VAL A 89 14.15 -23.99 -15.12
C VAL A 89 14.30 -22.64 -15.82
N ALA A 90 13.32 -21.74 -15.68
CA ALA A 90 13.41 -20.37 -16.18
C ALA A 90 14.51 -19.53 -15.48
N TYR A 91 14.98 -19.97 -14.30
CA TYR A 91 16.04 -19.33 -13.52
C TYR A 91 17.43 -19.87 -13.82
N ARG A 92 17.55 -20.93 -14.63
CA ARG A 92 18.85 -21.48 -15.03
C ARG A 92 19.36 -20.77 -16.29
N GLY A 93 20.34 -19.87 -16.12
CA GLY A 93 21.21 -19.44 -17.22
C GLY A 93 21.23 -17.95 -17.59
N GLY A 94 20.71 -17.03 -16.77
CA GLY A 94 20.88 -15.61 -17.07
C GLY A 94 20.56 -14.64 -15.91
N PRO A 95 21.19 -13.46 -15.89
CA PRO A 95 20.84 -12.38 -14.95
C PRO A 95 19.51 -11.76 -15.40
N GLY A 96 18.44 -11.84 -14.61
CA GLY A 96 17.29 -10.95 -14.83
C GLY A 96 15.87 -11.50 -14.69
N TYR A 97 15.63 -12.70 -14.20
CA TYR A 97 14.23 -13.08 -13.89
C TYR A 97 13.71 -12.39 -12.62
N TRP A 98 14.59 -12.15 -11.66
CA TRP A 98 14.29 -11.37 -10.47
C TRP A 98 13.94 -9.90 -10.81
N THR A 99 14.49 -9.34 -11.89
CA THR A 99 14.14 -7.99 -12.35
C THR A 99 12.76 -7.97 -13.00
N ILE A 100 12.39 -9.01 -13.77
CA ILE A 100 11.04 -9.18 -14.33
C ILE A 100 10.01 -9.20 -13.21
N ASP A 101 10.27 -9.96 -12.14
CA ASP A 101 9.34 -10.08 -11.02
C ASP A 101 9.11 -8.74 -10.30
N ILE A 102 10.17 -7.94 -10.14
CA ILE A 102 10.04 -6.57 -9.61
C ILE A 102 9.24 -5.69 -10.57
N MET A 103 9.54 -5.69 -11.87
CA MET A 103 8.86 -4.86 -12.86
C MET A 103 7.36 -5.19 -12.95
N ALA A 104 7.00 -6.47 -12.89
CA ALA A 104 5.62 -6.93 -12.99
C ALA A 104 4.83 -6.80 -11.69
N SER A 105 5.50 -6.55 -10.55
CA SER A 105 4.89 -6.54 -9.22
C SER A 105 3.66 -5.63 -9.09
N MET A 106 3.67 -4.46 -9.74
CA MET A 106 2.55 -3.52 -9.76
C MET A 106 1.37 -4.06 -10.57
N ASP A 107 1.63 -4.58 -11.77
CA ASP A 107 0.60 -5.14 -12.65
C ASP A 107 -0.01 -6.41 -12.07
N TYR A 108 0.81 -7.24 -11.42
CA TYR A 108 0.35 -8.42 -10.72
C TYR A 108 -0.53 -8.06 -9.53
N ALA A 109 -0.14 -7.09 -8.71
CA ALA A 109 -0.98 -6.59 -7.62
C ALA A 109 -2.34 -6.09 -8.15
N ALA A 110 -2.34 -5.31 -9.23
CA ALA A 110 -3.55 -4.85 -9.89
C ALA A 110 -4.42 -6.02 -10.39
N THR A 111 -3.80 -7.03 -11.00
CA THR A 111 -4.46 -8.26 -11.47
C THR A 111 -5.12 -9.03 -10.33
N ARG A 112 -4.48 -9.14 -9.16
CA ARG A 112 -5.08 -9.78 -7.98
C ARG A 112 -6.36 -9.07 -7.52
N TYR A 113 -6.46 -7.75 -7.65
CA TYR A 113 -7.72 -7.03 -7.40
C TYR A 113 -8.78 -7.32 -8.45
N ARG A 114 -8.41 -7.24 -9.75
CA ARG A 114 -9.34 -7.49 -10.88
C ARG A 114 -9.95 -8.88 -10.85
N GLN A 115 -9.20 -9.87 -10.36
CA GLN A 115 -9.62 -11.28 -10.34
C GLN A 115 -10.36 -11.69 -9.06
N LYS A 116 -10.55 -10.78 -8.09
CA LYS A 116 -11.36 -11.08 -6.89
C LYS A 116 -12.77 -11.48 -7.32
N PRO A 117 -13.34 -12.58 -6.80
CA PRO A 117 -14.67 -13.02 -7.20
C PRO A 117 -15.74 -11.94 -6.98
N GLY A 118 -16.53 -11.67 -8.02
CA GLY A 118 -17.69 -10.77 -7.97
C GLY A 118 -17.39 -9.27 -7.86
N VAL A 119 -16.13 -8.85 -8.05
CA VAL A 119 -15.81 -7.41 -8.12
C VAL A 119 -16.18 -6.84 -9.48
N THR A 120 -16.58 -5.57 -9.49
CA THR A 120 -16.75 -4.77 -10.71
C THR A 120 -15.70 -3.67 -10.73
N VAL A 121 -14.86 -3.65 -11.76
CA VAL A 121 -13.88 -2.57 -11.96
C VAL A 121 -14.58 -1.33 -12.50
N THR A 122 -14.47 -0.21 -11.78
CA THR A 122 -15.11 1.07 -12.13
C THR A 122 -14.11 2.13 -12.58
N TYR A 123 -12.82 1.96 -12.27
CA TYR A 123 -11.71 2.77 -12.81
C TYR A 123 -10.43 1.94 -12.81
N ASP A 124 -9.62 2.09 -13.86
CA ASP A 124 -8.39 1.33 -14.05
C ASP A 124 -7.43 2.09 -14.98
N ALA A 125 -6.43 2.77 -14.40
CA ALA A 125 -5.53 3.62 -15.18
C ALA A 125 -4.18 3.84 -14.49
N TRP A 126 -3.22 4.28 -15.29
CA TRP A 126 -1.94 4.81 -14.81
C TRP A 126 -2.16 5.99 -13.85
N ASN A 127 -1.33 6.07 -12.82
CA ASN A 127 -1.35 7.15 -11.83
C ASN A 127 0.07 7.51 -11.37
N TYR A 128 0.20 8.54 -10.54
CA TYR A 128 1.45 8.88 -9.86
C TYR A 128 1.18 9.68 -8.57
N ILE A 129 2.12 9.61 -7.64
CA ILE A 129 2.16 10.43 -6.42
C ILE A 129 3.61 10.86 -6.19
N GLU A 130 3.84 12.13 -5.84
CA GLU A 130 5.21 12.68 -5.70
C GLU A 130 6.13 12.39 -6.91
N ARG A 131 5.50 12.27 -8.10
CA ARG A 131 6.10 11.83 -9.37
C ARG A 131 6.62 10.38 -9.39
N VAL A 132 6.46 9.60 -8.33
CA VAL A 132 6.60 8.14 -8.39
C VAL A 132 5.44 7.58 -9.20
N THR A 133 5.75 6.92 -10.30
CA THR A 133 4.75 6.30 -11.17
C THR A 133 4.07 5.12 -10.47
N GLY A 134 2.80 4.91 -10.81
CA GLY A 134 1.96 3.91 -10.20
C GLY A 134 0.75 3.56 -11.04
N HIS A 135 -0.18 2.87 -10.40
CA HIS A 135 -1.42 2.41 -10.98
C HIS A 135 -2.57 2.67 -10.01
N GLN A 136 -3.72 3.08 -10.52
CA GLN A 136 -4.92 3.31 -9.72
C GLN A 136 -6.06 2.40 -10.18
N LEU A 137 -6.72 1.79 -9.21
CA LEU A 137 -7.94 1.00 -9.41
C LEU A 137 -9.05 1.55 -8.52
N GLN A 138 -10.27 1.53 -9.03
CA GLN A 138 -11.47 1.63 -8.20
C GLN A 138 -12.35 0.43 -8.53
N ILE A 139 -12.81 -0.26 -7.49
CA ILE A 139 -13.66 -1.44 -7.64
C ILE A 139 -14.87 -1.34 -6.72
N THR A 140 -15.98 -1.90 -7.16
CA THR A 140 -17.14 -2.22 -6.30
C THR A 140 -17.05 -3.69 -5.92
N ASN A 141 -17.08 -3.96 -4.62
CA ASN A 141 -17.00 -5.30 -4.05
C ASN A 141 -18.39 -5.98 -4.00
N PRO A 142 -18.46 -7.33 -3.88
CA PRO A 142 -19.72 -8.06 -3.81
C PRO A 142 -20.63 -7.64 -2.64
N ASP A 143 -20.06 -7.14 -1.55
CA ASP A 143 -20.78 -6.65 -0.37
C ASP A 143 -21.30 -5.20 -0.51
N GLY A 144 -21.13 -4.59 -1.69
CA GLY A 144 -21.55 -3.22 -1.99
C GLY A 144 -20.60 -2.14 -1.49
N THR A 145 -19.46 -2.50 -0.88
CA THR A 145 -18.40 -1.53 -0.57
C THR A 145 -17.62 -1.15 -1.83
N ARG A 146 -16.92 -0.01 -1.78
CA ARG A 146 -16.01 0.45 -2.84
C ARG A 146 -14.60 0.51 -2.30
N SER A 147 -13.67 -0.12 -3.01
CA SER A 147 -12.24 0.00 -2.74
C SER A 147 -11.61 0.97 -3.73
N TYR A 148 -10.89 1.94 -3.19
CA TYR A 148 -10.02 2.84 -3.92
C TYR A 148 -8.61 2.30 -3.69
N VAL A 149 -7.87 2.01 -4.74
CA VAL A 149 -6.57 1.35 -4.63
C VAL A 149 -5.51 2.13 -5.40
N GLY A 150 -4.39 2.41 -4.74
CA GLY A 150 -3.18 2.95 -5.35
C GLY A 150 -2.04 1.94 -5.24
N ILE A 151 -1.30 1.72 -6.31
CA ILE A 151 -0.22 0.74 -6.36
C ILE A 151 1.02 1.45 -6.91
N TYR A 152 2.12 1.42 -6.15
CA TYR A 152 3.33 2.14 -6.48
C TYR A 152 4.55 1.26 -6.24
N LEU A 153 5.62 1.50 -7.01
CA LEU A 153 6.89 0.81 -6.86
C LEU A 153 8.00 1.83 -6.70
N HIS A 154 8.67 1.81 -5.55
CA HIS A 154 9.73 2.76 -5.22
C HIS A 154 10.87 2.05 -4.51
N GLU A 155 12.09 2.18 -5.06
CA GLU A 155 13.31 1.52 -4.56
C GLU A 155 13.10 0.03 -4.22
N ASN A 156 12.50 -0.71 -5.15
CA ASN A 156 12.18 -2.14 -5.05
C ASN A 156 11.20 -2.49 -3.91
N ARG A 157 10.46 -1.52 -3.38
CA ARG A 157 9.32 -1.77 -2.48
C ARG A 157 8.02 -1.52 -3.22
N LEU A 158 7.18 -2.55 -3.26
CA LEU A 158 5.82 -2.45 -3.77
C LEU A 158 4.91 -1.96 -2.64
N TYR A 159 4.23 -0.85 -2.87
CA TYR A 159 3.24 -0.27 -1.97
C TYR A 159 1.86 -0.45 -2.58
N ILE A 160 0.95 -1.07 -1.83
CA ILE A 160 -0.46 -1.24 -2.20
C ILE A 160 -1.30 -0.55 -1.13
N LEU A 161 -1.90 0.58 -1.49
CA LEU A 161 -2.84 1.30 -0.67
C LEU A 161 -4.25 0.83 -1.01
N ASP A 162 -5.05 0.50 -0.02
CA ASP A 162 -6.49 0.19 -0.19
C ASP A 162 -7.29 0.96 0.86
N ALA A 163 -8.19 1.82 0.39
CA ALA A 163 -9.22 2.44 1.22
C ALA A 163 -10.59 1.92 0.78
N THR A 164 -11.23 1.13 1.64
CA THR A 164 -12.51 0.50 1.38
C THR A 164 -13.60 1.10 2.26
N ALA A 165 -14.61 1.71 1.62
CA ALA A 165 -15.73 2.37 2.29
C ALA A 165 -17.09 1.85 1.79
N PRO A 166 -18.13 1.85 2.63
CA PRO A 166 -19.51 1.63 2.17
C PRO A 166 -19.93 2.61 1.07
N MET A 167 -20.88 2.20 0.23
CA MET A 167 -21.43 3.10 -0.81
C MET A 167 -22.08 4.36 -0.23
N SER A 168 -22.64 4.27 0.98
CA SER A 168 -23.28 5.39 1.68
C SER A 168 -22.30 6.43 2.24
N GLU A 169 -21.01 6.12 2.31
CA GLU A 169 -19.98 7.01 2.85
C GLU A 169 -19.25 7.75 1.73
N PRO A 170 -18.70 8.96 1.98
CA PRO A 170 -17.88 9.65 1.00
C PRO A 170 -16.67 8.81 0.57
N PRO A 171 -16.21 8.91 -0.69
CA PRO A 171 -14.97 8.28 -1.15
C PRO A 171 -13.77 8.65 -0.26
N PRO A 172 -13.01 7.68 0.29
CA PRO A 172 -11.85 7.93 1.14
C PRO A 172 -10.59 8.32 0.36
N ILE A 173 -10.70 9.31 -0.54
CA ILE A 173 -9.68 9.64 -1.56
C ILE A 173 -8.38 10.19 -0.93
N ILE A 174 -8.47 10.91 0.19
CA ILE A 174 -7.32 11.54 0.85
C ILE A 174 -6.26 10.50 1.24
N PHE A 175 -6.69 9.32 1.71
CA PHE A 175 -5.76 8.24 2.11
C PHE A 175 -4.85 7.81 0.95
N GLN A 176 -5.35 7.82 -0.28
CA GLN A 176 -4.54 7.54 -1.47
C GLN A 176 -3.71 8.74 -1.90
N GLN A 177 -4.33 9.91 -2.04
CA GLN A 177 -3.69 11.05 -2.69
C GLN A 177 -2.58 11.72 -1.86
N SER A 178 -2.58 11.48 -0.55
CA SER A 178 -1.64 12.08 0.40
C SER A 178 -0.62 11.09 0.94
N PHE A 179 -0.34 10.01 0.22
CA PHE A 179 0.76 9.11 0.54
C PHE A 179 2.11 9.75 0.20
N GLY A 180 3.11 9.57 1.06
CA GLY A 180 4.47 10.07 0.85
C GLY A 180 5.48 8.93 0.80
N PHE A 181 6.54 9.10 0.01
CA PHE A 181 7.68 8.18 -0.02
C PHE A 181 8.86 8.77 0.75
N LEU A 182 9.58 7.93 1.48
CA LEU A 182 10.81 8.32 2.17
C LEU A 182 12.04 7.72 1.49
N ASP A 183 13.15 8.45 1.51
CA ASP A 183 14.46 7.93 1.10
C ASP A 183 15.09 7.02 2.17
N ALA A 184 16.31 6.55 1.92
CA ALA A 184 17.04 5.68 2.84
C ALA A 184 17.36 6.35 4.19
N GLU A 185 17.41 7.68 4.24
CA GLU A 185 17.64 8.48 5.44
C GLU A 185 16.32 8.85 6.16
N GLY A 186 15.17 8.43 5.62
CA GLY A 186 13.86 8.72 6.17
C GLY A 186 13.35 10.12 5.86
N LYS A 187 13.84 10.77 4.80
CA LYS A 187 13.38 12.09 4.35
C LYS A 187 12.41 11.97 3.18
N PRO A 188 11.43 12.87 3.04
CA PRO A 188 10.53 12.88 1.90
C PRO A 188 11.28 13.00 0.58
N VAL A 189 10.91 12.17 -0.41
CA VAL A 189 11.53 12.20 -1.73
C VAL A 189 11.11 13.45 -2.50
N GLN A 190 12.00 13.96 -3.35
CA GLN A 190 11.69 15.07 -4.25
C GLN A 190 12.27 14.82 -5.64
N TYR A 191 11.42 14.35 -6.55
CA TYR A 191 11.82 14.14 -7.94
C TYR A 191 11.54 15.36 -8.82
N ARG A 192 12.41 15.59 -9.82
CA ARG A 192 12.21 16.64 -10.84
C ARG A 192 11.41 16.15 -12.06
N SER A 193 11.48 14.86 -12.34
CA SER A 193 10.77 14.16 -13.42
C SER A 193 9.99 12.98 -12.85
N PHE A 194 9.16 12.33 -13.66
CA PHE A 194 8.55 11.06 -13.25
C PHE A 194 9.63 10.02 -12.93
N TYR A 195 9.51 9.41 -11.75
CA TYR A 195 10.34 8.32 -11.28
C TYR A 195 9.71 6.99 -11.69
N PHE A 196 10.52 6.19 -12.36
CA PHE A 196 10.25 4.79 -12.65
C PHE A 196 11.25 3.97 -11.83
N ASN A 197 10.76 2.92 -11.17
CA ASN A 197 11.62 2.05 -10.38
C ASN A 197 12.76 1.50 -11.25
N ARG A 198 14.00 1.63 -10.77
CA ARG A 198 15.21 1.35 -11.55
C ARG A 198 15.82 0.02 -11.15
N LEU A 199 16.30 -0.77 -12.11
CA LEU A 199 17.06 -2.00 -11.84
C LEU A 199 18.11 -2.36 -12.89
N PRO A 200 19.41 -2.32 -12.51
CA PRO A 200 20.19 -1.09 -12.44
C PRO A 200 19.96 -0.14 -13.65
N ALA A 201 20.60 1.02 -13.67
CA ALA A 201 20.56 1.84 -14.89
C ALA A 201 21.08 1.01 -16.08
N PRO A 202 20.32 0.89 -17.20
CA PRO A 202 20.83 0.20 -18.37
C PRO A 202 22.12 0.88 -18.83
N ALA A 203 23.23 0.15 -18.87
CA ALA A 203 24.40 0.60 -19.60
C ALA A 203 24.07 0.47 -21.10
N PRO A 204 24.30 1.49 -21.94
CA PRO A 204 24.20 1.33 -23.38
C PRO A 204 25.10 0.16 -23.77
N GLY A 205 24.50 -0.92 -24.29
CA GLY A 205 25.26 -2.00 -24.89
C GLY A 205 26.11 -1.38 -25.99
N GLY A 206 27.43 -1.42 -25.83
CA GLY A 206 28.33 -1.07 -26.92
C GLY A 206 27.94 -1.93 -28.11
N ARG A 207 27.61 -1.27 -29.24
CA ARG A 207 27.55 -1.94 -30.55
C ARG A 207 28.86 -2.71 -30.72
N THR A 208 28.83 -4.00 -30.45
CA THR A 208 29.78 -4.96 -30.99
C THR A 208 29.01 -5.72 -32.06
N GLY A 209 29.51 -5.62 -33.29
CA GLY A 209 28.87 -6.04 -34.54
C GLY A 209 28.64 -7.54 -34.63
N PRO A 210 28.37 -8.06 -35.84
CA PRO A 210 29.14 -7.80 -37.06
C PRO A 210 28.67 -6.63 -37.93
#